data_AF-A0A9X0CN49-F1
#
_entry.id   AF-A0A9X0CN49-F1
#
_cell.length_a   1.000
_cell.length_b   1.000
_cell.length_c   1.000
_cell.angle_alpha   90.00
_cell.angle_beta   90.00
_cell.angle_gamma   90.00
#
_symmetry.space_group_name_H-M   'P 1'
#
loop_
_entity.id
_entity.type
_entity.pdbx_description
1 polymer ?
#
loop_
_entity_poly.entity_id
_entity_poly.type
_entity_poly.pdbx_seq_one_letter_code
_entity_poly.pdbx_strand_id
1 'polypeptide(L)'
;MYRWYYSKPVRWGYNLIIFFYLMLAFVEKPSSLTLSPDPRFRGKRPDPPCGVTESLEIIFLVCFVCDLVVKSHVLGRQQVIKNRWLMSYCLVLIISFIDVVVTISTGCNQRIRIHRLLRPFFLLQNSSLMKKLLRAIKRTVPEIL
;
A
#
# COMPACT_ATOMS: atom_id res chain seq x y z
N MET A 1 16.57 -19.13 7.73
CA MET A 1 15.74 -18.11 7.06
C MET A 1 14.25 -18.22 7.40
N TYR A 2 13.59 -19.37 7.20
CA TYR A 2 12.15 -19.55 7.49
C TYR A 2 11.73 -19.18 8.93
N ARG A 3 12.46 -19.67 9.94
CA ARG A 3 12.19 -19.38 11.37
C ARG A 3 12.30 -17.90 11.73
N TRP A 4 13.25 -17.18 11.13
CA TRP A 4 13.46 -15.76 11.39
C TRP A 4 12.36 -14.90 10.76
N TYR A 5 11.97 -15.24 9.52
CA TYR A 5 10.87 -14.56 8.82
C TYR A 5 9.53 -14.67 9.56
N TYR A 6 9.24 -15.83 10.15
CA TYR A 6 8.00 -16.05 10.90
C TYR A 6 8.06 -15.59 12.37
N SER A 7 9.18 -14.97 12.78
CA SER A 7 9.33 -14.47 14.14
C SER A 7 8.36 -13.31 14.42
N LYS A 8 7.89 -13.21 15.67
CA LYS A 8 7.01 -12.11 16.12
C LYS A 8 7.56 -10.71 15.81
N PRO A 9 8.86 -10.38 16.02
CA PRO A 9 9.35 -9.03 15.76
C PRO A 9 9.31 -8.66 14.27
N VAL A 10 9.67 -9.58 13.37
CA VAL A 10 9.62 -9.32 11.91
C VAL A 10 8.18 -9.08 11.46
N ARG A 11 7.24 -9.90 11.94
CA ARG A 11 5.82 -9.75 11.60
C ARG A 11 5.22 -8.44 12.14
N TRP A 12 5.61 -8.04 13.34
CA TRP A 12 5.17 -6.77 13.93
C TRP A 12 5.77 -5.57 13.20
N GLY A 13 7.07 -5.62 12.88
CA GLY A 13 7.74 -4.58 12.09
C GLY A 13 7.08 -4.38 10.72
N TYR A 14 6.73 -5.46 10.03
CA TYR A 14 6.01 -5.36 8.75
C TYR A 14 4.61 -4.73 8.89
N ASN A 15 3.89 -5.04 9.96
CA ASN A 15 2.60 -4.40 10.26
C ASN A 15 2.77 -2.89 10.53
N LEU A 16 3.83 -2.49 11.22
CA LEU A 16 4.15 -1.07 11.43
C LEU A 16 4.47 -0.36 10.12
N ILE A 17 5.24 -0.98 9.22
CA ILE A 17 5.53 -0.41 7.90
C ILE A 17 4.24 -0.17 7.12
N ILE A 18 3.31 -1.13 7.10
CA ILE A 18 1.99 -0.95 6.48
C ILE A 18 1.21 0.19 7.14
N PHE A 19 1.23 0.27 8.47
CA PHE A 19 0.55 1.32 9.22
C PHE A 19 1.10 2.70 8.86
N PHE A 20 2.42 2.88 8.84
CA PHE A 20 3.06 4.14 8.43
C PHE A 20 2.78 4.49 6.97
N TYR A 21 2.79 3.50 6.07
CA TYR A 21 2.44 3.69 4.66
C TYR A 21 0.99 4.16 4.47
N LEU A 22 0.05 3.62 5.25
CA LEU A 22 -1.35 4.09 5.25
C LEU A 22 -1.47 5.47 5.89
N MET A 23 -0.73 5.73 6.98
CA MET A 23 -0.72 7.03 7.66
C MET A 23 -0.18 8.16 6.78
N LEU A 24 0.72 7.85 5.84
CA LEU A 24 1.22 8.81 4.86
C LEU A 24 0.08 9.47 4.05
N ALA A 25 -1.05 8.78 3.87
CA ALA A 25 -2.24 9.33 3.21
C ALA A 25 -2.82 10.57 3.91
N PHE A 26 -2.67 10.69 5.23
CA PHE A 26 -3.17 11.87 5.97
C PHE A 26 -2.29 13.10 5.75
N VAL A 27 -1.01 12.89 5.45
CA VAL A 27 -0.01 13.94 5.24
C VAL A 27 -0.03 14.44 3.80
N GLU A 28 -0.29 13.55 2.84
CA GLU A 28 -0.35 13.88 1.42
C GLU A 28 -1.52 14.76 1.01
N LYS A 29 -1.38 15.39 -0.18
CA LYS A 29 -2.40 16.28 -0.74
C LYS A 29 -3.70 15.53 -1.07
N PRO A 30 -4.88 16.01 -0.63
CA PRO A 30 -5.09 17.15 0.26
C PRO A 30 -4.82 16.78 1.72
N SER A 31 -3.90 17.51 2.37
CA SER A 31 -3.56 17.23 3.76
C SER A 31 -4.80 17.39 4.64
N SER A 32 -5.10 16.33 5.39
CA SER A 32 -6.28 16.27 6.27
C SER A 32 -6.02 16.93 7.63
N LEU A 33 -4.80 17.43 7.85
CA LEU A 33 -4.37 18.24 9.00
C LEU A 33 -4.94 19.66 8.94
N THR A 34 -6.26 19.78 8.91
CA THR A 34 -6.97 21.05 9.09
C THR A 34 -7.81 20.97 10.36
N LEU A 35 -7.70 21.99 11.21
CA LEU A 35 -8.40 22.09 12.51
C LEU A 35 -9.92 21.94 12.36
N SER A 36 -10.48 22.43 11.25
CA SER A 36 -11.90 22.33 10.93
C SER A 36 -12.11 21.71 9.54
N PRO A 37 -13.01 20.72 9.39
CA PRO A 37 -13.41 20.18 8.11
C PRO A 37 -14.36 21.13 7.35
N ASP A 38 -15.02 22.05 8.06
CA ASP A 38 -16.00 22.98 7.49
C ASP A 38 -15.37 23.92 6.46
N PRO A 39 -15.91 24.00 5.23
CA PRO A 39 -15.39 24.87 4.18
C PRO A 39 -15.50 26.36 4.53
N ARG A 40 -16.40 26.73 5.46
CA ARG A 40 -16.62 28.12 5.89
C ARG A 40 -15.52 28.65 6.83
N PHE A 41 -14.95 27.77 7.66
CA PHE A 41 -13.92 28.13 8.65
C PHE A 41 -12.54 27.56 8.28
N ARG A 42 -12.39 27.06 7.05
CA ARG A 42 -11.19 26.33 6.63
C ARG A 42 -9.99 27.25 6.45
N GLY A 43 -9.02 27.14 7.35
CA GLY A 43 -7.70 27.76 7.19
C GLY A 43 -6.92 27.22 5.98
N LYS A 44 -5.78 27.85 5.67
CA LYS A 44 -4.87 27.43 4.59
C LYS A 44 -4.36 26.01 4.86
N ARG A 45 -4.49 25.11 3.88
CA ARG A 45 -3.97 23.74 4.01
C ARG A 45 -2.45 23.80 3.96
N PRO A 46 -1.72 23.11 4.86
CA PRO A 46 -0.29 22.97 4.72
C PRO A 46 -0.01 22.11 3.47
N ASP A 47 0.61 22.71 2.45
CA ASP A 47 1.10 21.99 1.28
C ASP A 47 2.52 21.48 1.57
N PRO A 48 2.76 20.15 1.61
CA PRO A 48 4.11 19.65 1.73
C PRO A 48 4.95 20.04 0.50
N PRO A 49 6.25 20.29 0.67
CA PRO A 49 7.15 20.50 -0.46
C PRO A 49 7.14 19.28 -1.38
N CYS A 50 7.14 19.52 -2.69
CA CYS A 50 7.22 18.47 -3.70
C CYS A 50 8.47 17.61 -3.47
N GLY A 51 8.31 16.29 -3.51
CA GLY A 51 9.41 15.32 -3.43
C GLY A 51 9.56 14.65 -2.06
N VAL A 52 9.19 15.30 -0.96
CA VAL A 52 9.33 14.68 0.39
C VAL A 52 8.37 13.50 0.53
N THR A 53 7.10 13.67 0.15
CA THR A 53 6.11 12.59 0.20
C THR A 53 6.46 11.45 -0.75
N GLU A 54 6.91 11.78 -1.96
CA GLU A 54 7.28 10.83 -3.01
C GLU A 54 8.52 10.02 -2.59
N SER A 55 9.50 10.64 -1.93
CA SER A 55 10.68 9.94 -1.42
C SER A 55 10.34 8.92 -0.33
N LEU A 56 9.42 9.25 0.58
CA LEU A 56 8.93 8.34 1.60
C LEU A 56 8.16 7.16 0.98
N GLU A 57 7.35 7.42 -0.04
CA GLU A 57 6.67 6.36 -0.78
C GLU A 57 7.65 5.37 -1.42
N ILE A 58 8.73 5.87 -2.03
CA ILE A 58 9.78 5.00 -2.60
C ILE A 58 10.40 4.12 -1.51
N ILE A 59 10.73 4.68 -0.35
CA ILE A 59 11.31 3.92 0.76
C ILE A 59 10.38 2.78 1.17
N PHE A 60 9.08 3.04 1.32
CA PHE A 60 8.09 2.00 1.65
C PHE A 60 7.93 0.96 0.54
N LEU A 61 7.92 1.39 -0.73
CA LEU A 61 7.87 0.49 -1.89
C LEU A 61 9.08 -0.46 -1.91
N VAL A 62 10.28 0.06 -1.64
CA VAL A 62 11.50 -0.76 -1.53
C VAL A 62 11.38 -1.77 -0.40
N CYS A 63 10.86 -1.39 0.78
CA CYS A 63 10.59 -2.34 1.86
C CYS A 63 9.62 -3.46 1.43
N PHE A 64 8.57 -3.13 0.67
CA PHE A 64 7.62 -4.12 0.14
C PHE A 64 8.24 -5.04 -0.91
N VAL A 65 9.16 -4.54 -1.75
CA VAL A 65 9.95 -5.35 -2.69
C VAL A 65 10.83 -6.33 -1.93
N CYS A 66 11.54 -5.87 -0.90
CA CYS A 66 12.37 -6.73 -0.07
C CYS A 66 11.55 -7.85 0.58
N ASP A 67 10.37 -7.54 1.15
CA ASP A 67 9.47 -8.56 1.69
C ASP A 67 9.01 -9.56 0.62
N LEU A 68 8.67 -9.08 -0.58
CA LEU A 68 8.28 -9.95 -1.70
C LEU A 68 9.42 -10.89 -2.10
N VAL A 69 10.65 -10.39 -2.18
CA VAL A 69 11.85 -11.19 -2.50
C VAL A 69 12.06 -12.27 -1.44
N VAL A 70 12.00 -11.90 -0.15
CA VAL A 70 12.15 -12.87 0.95
C VAL A 70 11.03 -13.91 0.91
N LYS A 71 9.77 -13.52 0.73
CA LYS A 71 8.64 -14.45 0.55
C LYS A 71 8.88 -15.39 -0.63
N SER A 72 9.34 -14.85 -1.77
CA SER A 72 9.55 -15.65 -2.98
C SER A 72 10.67 -16.68 -2.80
N HIS A 73 11.73 -16.31 -2.08
CA HIS A 73 12.85 -17.19 -1.76
C HIS A 73 12.44 -18.28 -0.77
N VAL A 74 11.57 -17.95 0.20
CA VAL A 74 11.12 -18.89 1.24
C VAL A 74 10.07 -19.88 0.72
N LEU A 75 9.11 -19.44 -0.10
CA LEU A 75 8.05 -20.31 -0.64
C LEU A 75 8.50 -21.10 -1.89
N GLY A 76 9.56 -20.66 -2.57
CA GLY A 76 10.01 -21.21 -3.84
C GLY A 76 9.21 -20.69 -5.04
N ARG A 77 9.91 -20.46 -6.16
CA ARG A 77 9.38 -19.79 -7.37
C ARG A 77 8.08 -20.40 -7.92
N GLN A 78 7.96 -21.72 -7.92
CA GLN A 78 6.76 -22.38 -8.48
C GLN A 78 5.50 -22.14 -7.63
N GLN A 79 5.64 -22.13 -6.30
CA GLN A 79 4.52 -21.86 -5.40
C GLN A 79 4.08 -20.39 -5.45
N VAL A 80 5.02 -19.49 -5.72
CA VAL A 80 4.75 -18.05 -5.88
C VAL A 80 3.81 -17.79 -7.04
N ILE A 81 4.11 -18.38 -8.20
CA ILE A 81 3.31 -18.19 -9.43
C ILE A 81 1.94 -18.84 -9.28
N LYS A 82 1.86 -19.99 -8.60
CA LYS A 82 0.58 -20.69 -8.36
C LYS A 82 -0.36 -19.91 -7.43
N ASN A 83 0.18 -19.09 -6.53
CA ASN A 83 -0.62 -18.33 -5.57
C ASN A 83 -1.14 -17.02 -6.19
N ARG A 84 -2.42 -16.99 -6.59
CA ARG A 84 -3.08 -15.81 -7.18
C ARG A 84 -2.96 -14.54 -6.33
N TRP A 85 -2.97 -14.67 -5.01
CA TRP A 85 -2.82 -13.53 -4.10
C TRP A 85 -1.42 -12.94 -4.18
N LEU A 86 -0.39 -13.78 -4.28
CA LEU A 86 0.99 -13.31 -4.36
C LEU A 86 1.29 -12.70 -5.74
N MET A 87 0.74 -13.28 -6.80
CA MET A 87 0.79 -12.69 -8.14
C MET A 87 0.10 -11.33 -8.21
N SER A 88 -1.09 -11.19 -7.63
CA SER A 88 -1.77 -9.89 -7.55
C SER A 88 -0.96 -8.87 -6.74
N TYR A 89 -0.24 -9.31 -5.71
CA TYR A 89 0.65 -8.46 -4.94
C TYR A 89 1.85 -7.97 -5.77
N CYS A 90 2.48 -8.85 -6.56
CA CYS A 90 3.53 -8.44 -7.51
C CYS A 90 3.00 -7.41 -8.52
N LEU A 91 1.82 -7.64 -9.12
CA LEU A 91 1.23 -6.72 -10.10
C LEU A 91 0.94 -5.34 -9.50
N VAL A 92 0.30 -5.30 -8.33
CA VAL A 92 0.02 -4.05 -7.61
C VAL A 92 1.30 -3.30 -7.30
N LEU A 93 2.35 -4.00 -6.91
CA LEU A 93 3.65 -3.42 -6.59
C LEU A 93 4.34 -2.81 -7.83
N ILE A 94 4.28 -3.50 -8.99
CA ILE A 94 4.79 -2.97 -10.26
C ILE A 94 4.04 -1.71 -10.70
N ILE A 95 2.70 -1.75 -10.65
CA ILE A 95 1.87 -0.59 -11.01
C ILE A 95 2.19 0.60 -10.09
N SER A 96 2.34 0.36 -8.78
CA SER A 96 2.67 1.41 -7.82
C SER A 96 4.05 2.01 -8.07
N PHE A 97 5.04 1.19 -8.47
CA PHE A 97 6.37 1.67 -8.82
C PHE A 97 6.36 2.56 -10.07
N ILE A 98 5.63 2.14 -11.11
CA ILE A 98 5.47 2.93 -12.34
C ILE A 98 4.81 4.27 -12.05
N ASP A 99 3.73 4.29 -11.25
CA ASP A 99 3.00 5.51 -10.90
C ASP A 99 3.88 6.54 -10.17
N VAL A 100 4.72 6.07 -9.24
CA VAL A 100 5.68 6.94 -8.54
C VAL A 100 6.77 7.47 -9.47
N VAL A 101 7.33 6.63 -10.36
CA VAL A 101 8.32 7.05 -11.36
C VAL A 101 7.75 8.12 -12.31
N VAL A 102 6.50 7.94 -12.76
CA VAL A 102 5.79 8.92 -13.59
C VAL A 102 5.57 10.22 -12.81
N THR A 103 5.18 10.13 -11.53
CA THR A 103 4.94 11.31 -10.67
C THR A 103 6.20 12.15 -10.49
N ILE A 104 7.36 11.51 -10.33
CA ILE A 104 8.67 12.17 -10.22
C ILE A 104 9.05 12.81 -11.55
N SER A 105 8.86 12.09 -12.66
CA SER A 105 9.17 12.57 -14.01
C SER A 105 8.35 13.82 -14.39
N THR A 106 7.10 13.90 -13.96
CA THR A 106 6.19 15.03 -14.23
C THR A 106 6.31 16.17 -13.19
N GLY A 107 7.29 16.12 -12.27
CA GLY A 107 7.55 17.21 -11.32
C GLY A 107 6.38 17.54 -10.40
N CYS A 108 5.69 16.52 -9.86
CA CYS A 108 4.55 16.67 -8.94
C CYS A 108 3.28 17.35 -9.50
N ASN A 109 3.15 17.56 -10.82
CA ASN A 109 1.99 18.24 -11.42
C ASN A 109 0.80 17.31 -11.74
N GLN A 110 0.86 16.04 -11.33
CA GLN A 110 -0.14 15.02 -11.65
C GLN A 110 -1.33 15.09 -10.67
N ARG A 111 -2.54 15.39 -11.17
CA ARG A 111 -3.76 15.48 -10.35
C ARG A 111 -4.33 14.13 -9.89
N ILE A 112 -4.12 13.07 -10.68
CA ILE A 112 -4.64 11.72 -10.40
C ILE A 112 -3.47 10.85 -9.94
N ARG A 113 -3.54 10.35 -8.72
CA ARG A 113 -2.53 9.47 -8.10
C ARG A 113 -3.14 8.08 -7.94
N ILE A 114 -2.80 7.15 -8.83
CA ILE A 114 -3.41 5.82 -8.90
C ILE A 114 -2.97 4.97 -7.69
N HIS A 115 -1.77 5.20 -7.15
CA HIS A 115 -1.25 4.50 -5.97
C HIS A 115 -2.17 4.57 -4.74
N ARG A 116 -2.98 5.62 -4.58
CA ARG A 116 -3.88 5.76 -3.42
C ARG A 116 -4.93 4.66 -3.35
N LEU A 117 -5.44 4.24 -4.50
CA LEU A 117 -6.42 3.16 -4.61
C LEU A 117 -5.80 1.79 -4.31
N LEU A 118 -4.48 1.68 -4.49
CA LEU A 118 -3.72 0.44 -4.32
C LEU A 118 -3.24 0.24 -2.87
N ARG A 119 -3.18 1.30 -2.04
CA ARG A 119 -2.74 1.20 -0.63
C ARG A 119 -3.51 0.20 0.22
N PRO A 120 -4.86 0.14 0.19
CA PRO A 120 -5.62 -0.82 0.98
C PRO A 120 -5.25 -2.27 0.63
N PHE A 121 -4.82 -2.52 -0.61
CA PHE A 121 -4.45 -3.85 -1.08
C PHE A 121 -3.30 -4.47 -0.27
N PHE A 122 -2.33 -3.66 0.18
CA PHE A 122 -1.22 -4.12 1.01
C PHE A 122 -1.69 -4.66 2.37
N LEU A 123 -2.72 -4.04 2.95
CA LEU A 123 -3.36 -4.49 4.20
C LEU A 123 -4.24 -5.73 3.97
N LEU A 124 -5.00 -5.76 2.86
CA LEU A 124 -5.81 -6.92 2.46
C LEU A 124 -4.94 -8.18 2.26
N GLN A 125 -3.72 -8.01 1.74
CA GLN A 125 -2.83 -9.12 1.43
C GLN A 125 -2.27 -9.83 2.67
N ASN A 126 -1.97 -9.09 3.74
CA ASN A 126 -1.33 -9.64 4.93
C ASN A 126 -2.32 -10.37 5.86
N SER A 127 -3.61 -10.00 5.80
CA SER A 127 -4.63 -10.55 6.69
C SER A 127 -5.38 -11.74 6.07
N SER A 128 -5.24 -12.92 6.68
CA SER A 128 -5.96 -14.13 6.23
C SER A 128 -7.46 -14.03 6.45
N LEU A 129 -7.89 -13.31 7.50
CA LEU A 129 -9.29 -13.05 7.82
C LEU A 129 -9.96 -12.19 6.74
N MET A 130 -9.30 -11.12 6.30
CA MET A 130 -9.85 -10.22 5.29
C MET A 130 -10.03 -10.92 3.93
N LYS A 131 -9.10 -11.81 3.56
CA LYS A 131 -9.26 -12.67 2.38
C LYS A 131 -10.46 -13.60 2.49
N LYS A 132 -10.79 -14.08 3.69
CA LYS A 132 -12.01 -14.87 3.93
C LYS A 132 -13.26 -13.99 3.80
N LEU A 133 -13.25 -12.79 4.38
CA LEU A 133 -14.34 -11.82 4.25
C LEU A 133 -14.64 -11.46 2.79
N LEU A 134 -13.62 -11.11 2.00
CA LEU A 134 -13.80 -10.81 0.57
C LEU A 134 -14.38 -11.99 -0.22
N ARG A 135 -13.98 -13.22 0.12
CA ARG A 135 -14.57 -14.43 -0.50
C ARG A 135 -16.03 -14.63 -0.08
N ALA A 136 -16.39 -14.33 1.16
CA ALA A 136 -17.76 -14.39 1.63
C ALA A 136 -18.62 -13.33 0.92
N ILE A 137 -18.17 -12.08 0.88
CA ILE A 137 -18.86 -10.99 0.15
C ILE A 137 -19.05 -11.36 -1.32
N LYS A 138 -18.01 -11.87 -1.99
CA LYS A 138 -18.10 -12.29 -3.38
C LYS A 138 -19.17 -13.36 -3.62
N ARG A 139 -19.43 -14.23 -2.63
CA ARG A 139 -20.48 -15.26 -2.72
C ARG A 139 -21.88 -14.69 -2.53
N THR A 140 -22.05 -13.63 -1.75
CA THR A 140 -23.36 -13.01 -1.47
C THR A 140 -23.75 -11.96 -2.52
N VAL A 141 -22.80 -11.33 -3.22
CA VAL A 141 -23.10 -10.36 -4.31
C VAL A 141 -24.12 -10.88 -5.33
N PRO A 142 -24.03 -12.11 -5.88
CA PRO A 142 -25.01 -12.59 -6.86
C PRO A 142 -26.41 -12.88 -6.29
N GLU A 143 -26.59 -12.92 -4.96
CA GLU A 143 -27.92 -13.08 -4.35
C GLU A 143 -28.64 -11.72 -4.18
N ILE A 144 -27.88 -10.62 -4.24
CA ILE A 144 -28.38 -9.26 -4.02
C ILE A 144 -28.61 -8.52 -5.35
N LEU A 145 -27.94 -8.96 -6.42
CA LEU A 145 -28.02 -8.41 -7.78
C LEU A 145 -29.03 -9.20 -8.62
#